data_AF-A0A7X6YMB3-F1
#
_entry.id   AF-A0A7X6YMB3-F1
#
_cell.length_a   1.000
_cell.length_b   1.000
_cell.length_c   1.000
_cell.angle_alpha   90.00
_cell.angle_beta   90.00
_cell.angle_gamma   90.00
#
_symmetry.space_group_name_H-M   'P 1'
#
loop_
_entity.id
_entity.type
_entity.pdbx_description
1 polymer ?
#
loop_
_entity_poly.entity_id
_entity_poly.type
_entity_poly.pdbx_seq_one_letter_code
_entity_poly.pdbx_strand_id
1 'polypeptide(L)'
;MDEMRKNEKIKACIAICIIILLILTTWIIIFKYQVEGENNIPFKLSKIMIVSTAEGVENNLEEGKWNLSVFQNNDIYFSIQKNEANNEDNIIESISIENIQIIQSPNVGKILTYMPNSSDGRLFNSDESNILQKNSLTYKGATKSNSKTLEIGNQGGTAVIRFSNTELGKYISNEEEVKHDGSLISKVGLNEEQIKFTVTFDFVINLNNKSYKSPITLDMPCTGNLIQNGTCSQEITDGFVFKRVSK
;
A
#
# COMPACT_ATOMS: atom_id res chain seq x y z
N MET A 1 -55.17 -5.01 -43.98
CA MET A 1 -54.75 -3.84 -43.17
C MET A 1 -54.25 -4.25 -41.78
N ASP A 2 -54.90 -5.21 -41.09
CA ASP A 2 -54.44 -5.71 -39.79
C ASP A 2 -53.15 -6.54 -39.82
N GLU A 3 -52.94 -7.33 -40.88
CA GLU A 3 -51.74 -8.17 -41.02
C GLU A 3 -50.46 -7.33 -41.19
N MET A 4 -50.53 -6.24 -41.97
CA MET A 4 -49.45 -5.25 -42.09
C MET A 4 -49.11 -4.59 -40.74
N ARG A 5 -50.12 -4.14 -39.98
CA ARG A 5 -49.92 -3.56 -38.65
C ARG A 5 -49.32 -4.55 -37.65
N LYS A 6 -49.69 -5.83 -37.73
CA LYS A 6 -49.11 -6.90 -36.89
C LYS A 6 -47.63 -7.11 -37.20
N ASN A 7 -47.26 -7.14 -38.49
CA ASN A 7 -45.87 -7.27 -38.91
C ASN A 7 -45.00 -6.07 -38.48
N GLU A 8 -45.53 -4.85 -38.54
CA GLU A 8 -44.85 -3.65 -38.04
C GLU A 8 -44.62 -3.70 -36.53
N LYS A 9 -45.62 -4.12 -35.74
CA LYS A 9 -45.48 -4.30 -34.29
C LYS A 9 -44.46 -5.38 -33.92
N ILE A 10 -44.40 -6.47 -34.67
CA ILE A 10 -43.39 -7.53 -34.47
C ILE A 10 -41.99 -6.99 -34.76
N LYS A 11 -41.80 -6.27 -35.88
CA LYS A 11 -40.51 -5.63 -36.21
C LYS A 11 -40.08 -4.64 -35.14
N ALA A 12 -41.01 -3.82 -34.63
CA ALA A 12 -40.74 -2.89 -33.54
C ALA A 12 -40.36 -3.62 -32.23
N CYS A 13 -41.06 -4.70 -31.88
CA CYS A 13 -40.74 -5.52 -30.71
C CYS A 13 -39.33 -6.14 -30.82
N ILE A 14 -38.99 -6.72 -31.98
CA ILE A 14 -37.65 -7.28 -32.24
C ILE A 14 -36.58 -6.20 -32.11
N ALA A 15 -36.80 -5.01 -32.69
CA ALA A 15 -35.87 -3.89 -32.57
C ALA A 15 -35.65 -3.46 -31.11
N ILE A 16 -36.72 -3.37 -30.32
CA ILE A 16 -36.63 -3.07 -28.88
C ILE A 16 -35.86 -4.17 -28.14
N CYS A 17 -36.12 -5.44 -28.41
CA CYS A 17 -35.38 -6.56 -27.81
C CYS A 17 -33.88 -6.49 -28.12
N ILE A 18 -33.50 -6.16 -29.36
CA ILE A 18 -32.10 -5.98 -29.76
C ILE A 18 -31.46 -4.83 -28.97
N ILE A 19 -32.15 -3.69 -28.84
CA ILE A 19 -31.65 -2.54 -28.07
C ILE A 19 -31.46 -2.93 -26.60
N ILE A 20 -32.40 -3.63 -25.98
CA ILE A 20 -32.29 -4.10 -24.60
C ILE A 20 -31.08 -5.03 -24.44
N LEU A 21 -30.86 -5.95 -25.38
CA LEU A 21 -29.69 -6.84 -25.36
C LEU A 21 -28.38 -6.06 -25.45
N LEU A 22 -28.28 -5.05 -26.31
CA LEU A 22 -27.09 -4.19 -26.43
C LEU A 22 -26.82 -3.39 -25.15
N ILE A 23 -27.87 -2.92 -24.47
CA ILE A 23 -27.74 -2.23 -23.19
C ILE A 23 -27.24 -3.21 -22.12
N LEU A 24 -27.83 -4.40 -22.04
CA LEU A 24 -27.44 -5.43 -21.07
C LEU A 24 -25.99 -5.87 -21.24
N THR A 25 -25.54 -6.11 -22.47
CA THR A 25 -24.14 -6.49 -22.72
C THR A 25 -23.17 -5.38 -22.33
N THR A 26 -23.50 -4.13 -22.64
CA THR A 26 -22.69 -2.97 -22.21
C THR A 26 -22.62 -2.85 -20.69
N TRP A 27 -23.75 -3.03 -20.00
CA TRP A 27 -23.81 -3.05 -18.54
C TRP A 27 -22.95 -4.16 -17.92
N ILE A 28 -22.99 -5.37 -18.48
CA ILE A 28 -22.17 -6.49 -18.03
C ILE A 28 -20.68 -6.18 -18.19
N ILE A 29 -20.27 -5.56 -19.31
CA ILE A 29 -18.88 -5.17 -19.54
C ILE A 29 -18.42 -4.13 -18.51
N ILE A 30 -19.25 -3.10 -18.24
CA ILE A 30 -18.94 -2.08 -17.22
C ILE A 30 -18.85 -2.71 -15.84
N PHE A 31 -19.80 -3.58 -15.48
CA PHE A 31 -19.81 -4.25 -14.18
C PHE A 31 -18.56 -5.13 -14.00
N LYS A 32 -18.22 -5.92 -15.02
CA LYS A 32 -17.00 -6.73 -15.03
C LYS A 32 -15.75 -5.87 -14.86
N TYR A 33 -15.66 -4.74 -15.56
CA TYR A 33 -14.55 -3.79 -15.39
C TYR A 33 -14.48 -3.18 -14.00
N GLN A 34 -15.62 -2.91 -13.35
CA GLN A 34 -15.64 -2.36 -12.00
C GLN A 34 -15.10 -3.36 -10.96
N VAL A 35 -15.33 -4.65 -11.17
CA VAL A 35 -14.92 -5.74 -10.26
C VAL A 35 -13.49 -6.22 -10.55
N GLU A 36 -13.16 -6.50 -11.81
CA GLU A 36 -11.88 -7.10 -12.21
C GLU A 36 -10.80 -6.06 -12.51
N GLY A 37 -11.19 -4.83 -12.88
CA GLY A 37 -10.27 -3.81 -13.36
C GLY A 37 -9.71 -4.13 -14.75
N GLU A 38 -8.49 -3.68 -15.00
CA GLU A 38 -7.76 -3.87 -16.25
C GLU A 38 -7.06 -5.24 -16.28
N ASN A 39 -7.53 -6.13 -17.15
CA ASN A 39 -7.09 -7.52 -17.19
C ASN A 39 -5.70 -7.72 -17.82
N ASN A 40 -5.21 -6.78 -18.63
CA ASN A 40 -3.92 -6.92 -19.34
C ASN A 40 -2.98 -5.72 -19.10
N ILE A 41 -2.77 -5.34 -17.84
CA ILE A 41 -1.79 -4.29 -17.50
C ILE A 41 -0.35 -4.74 -17.82
N PRO A 42 0.53 -3.85 -18.32
CA PRO A 42 1.93 -4.19 -18.64
C PRO A 42 2.80 -4.54 -17.43
N PHE A 43 2.47 -4.01 -16.25
CA PHE A 43 3.17 -4.27 -14.99
C PHE A 43 2.15 -4.56 -13.91
N LYS A 44 2.44 -5.56 -13.07
CA LYS A 44 1.59 -6.01 -11.98
C LYS A 44 2.27 -5.72 -10.65
N LEU A 45 1.51 -5.21 -9.68
CA LEU A 45 1.87 -5.37 -8.27
C LEU A 45 1.71 -6.86 -7.95
N SER A 46 2.82 -7.59 -7.88
CA SER A 46 2.79 -9.05 -7.69
C SER A 46 2.71 -9.44 -6.23
N LYS A 47 3.20 -8.56 -5.34
CA LYS A 47 3.25 -8.80 -3.91
C LYS A 47 3.35 -7.51 -3.11
N ILE A 48 2.62 -7.47 -1.99
CA ILE A 48 2.90 -6.59 -0.86
C ILE A 48 3.45 -7.45 0.29
N MET A 49 4.57 -7.05 0.87
CA MET A 49 5.11 -7.66 2.09
C MET A 49 5.13 -6.63 3.19
N ILE A 50 4.54 -6.97 4.33
CA ILE A 50 4.52 -6.16 5.55
C ILE A 50 5.47 -6.83 6.54
N VAL A 51 6.36 -6.05 7.14
CA VAL A 51 7.21 -6.48 8.25
C VAL A 51 6.98 -5.52 9.41
N SER A 52 6.43 -6.03 10.51
CA SER A 52 6.21 -5.22 11.71
C SER A 52 7.20 -5.58 12.80
N THR A 53 7.72 -4.55 13.46
CA THR A 53 8.63 -4.64 14.61
C THR A 53 8.33 -3.49 15.58
N ALA A 54 9.04 -3.41 16.70
CA ALA A 54 9.09 -2.21 17.52
C ALA A 54 10.54 -1.85 17.85
N GLU A 55 10.80 -0.58 18.08
CA GLU A 55 12.12 -0.12 18.50
C GLU A 55 11.99 0.98 19.56
N GLY A 56 12.97 1.03 20.45
CA GLY A 56 13.19 2.18 21.31
C GLY A 56 14.04 3.23 20.60
N VAL A 57 13.57 4.47 20.56
CA VAL A 57 14.31 5.63 20.05
C VAL A 57 14.82 6.42 21.26
N GLU A 58 16.13 6.61 21.36
CA GLU A 58 16.74 7.31 22.50
C GLU A 58 16.18 8.72 22.68
N ASN A 59 15.85 9.04 23.93
CA ASN A 59 15.41 10.35 24.35
C ASN A 59 16.48 10.94 25.27
N ASN A 60 17.18 11.97 24.79
CA ASN A 60 18.39 12.53 25.44
C ASN A 60 18.12 13.34 26.73
N LEU A 61 16.95 13.18 27.36
CA LEU A 61 16.41 14.15 28.32
C LEU A 61 16.31 13.68 29.78
N GLU A 62 16.53 12.40 30.15
CA GLU A 62 16.36 11.96 31.56
C GLU A 62 17.34 10.86 32.02
N GLU A 63 17.40 10.63 33.34
CA GLU A 63 18.27 9.67 34.03
C GLU A 63 17.84 8.21 33.83
N GLY A 64 18.82 7.33 33.64
CA GLY A 64 18.69 5.89 33.39
C GLY A 64 19.64 5.47 32.27
N LYS A 65 20.17 4.23 32.29
CA LYS A 65 21.06 3.75 31.21
C LYS A 65 20.34 3.76 29.85
N TRP A 66 19.03 3.49 29.88
CA TRP A 66 18.15 3.55 28.73
C TRP A 66 16.95 4.46 29.04
N ASN A 67 16.73 5.46 28.19
CA ASN A 67 15.51 6.24 28.13
C ASN A 67 15.01 6.24 26.68
N LEU A 68 14.02 5.41 26.40
CA LEU A 68 13.59 5.10 25.04
C LEU A 68 12.14 5.48 24.82
N SER A 69 11.85 6.20 23.74
CA SER A 69 10.50 6.35 23.21
C SER A 69 10.17 5.12 22.36
N VAL A 70 9.11 4.39 22.69
CA VAL A 70 8.78 3.13 22.02
C VAL A 70 7.94 3.39 20.78
N PHE A 71 8.40 2.93 19.62
CA PHE A 71 7.73 3.05 18.32
C PHE A 71 7.41 1.65 17.80
N GLN A 72 6.23 1.47 17.19
CA GLN A 72 5.89 0.28 16.40
C GLN A 72 6.04 0.61 14.92
N ASN A 73 6.92 -0.09 14.22
CA ASN A 73 7.23 0.16 12.82
C ASN A 73 6.63 -0.90 11.92
N ASN A 74 6.10 -0.49 10.77
CA ASN A 74 5.58 -1.37 9.73
C ASN A 74 6.21 -0.99 8.40
N ASP A 75 7.13 -1.83 7.94
CA ASP A 75 7.83 -1.67 6.67
C ASP A 75 7.06 -2.41 5.60
N ILE A 76 6.67 -1.68 4.55
CA ILE A 76 5.86 -2.23 3.47
C ILE A 76 6.67 -2.21 2.19
N TYR A 77 6.77 -3.38 1.57
CA TYR A 77 7.50 -3.61 0.32
C TYR A 77 6.50 -3.96 -0.79
N PHE A 78 6.51 -3.17 -1.85
CA PHE A 78 5.69 -3.39 -3.05
C PHE A 78 6.57 -3.99 -4.12
N SER A 79 6.32 -5.23 -4.51
CA SER A 79 7.02 -5.91 -5.60
C SER A 79 6.24 -5.73 -6.89
N ILE A 80 6.87 -5.13 -7.89
CA ILE A 80 6.30 -4.88 -9.21
C ILE A 80 7.03 -5.76 -10.22
N GLN A 81 6.27 -6.48 -11.03
CA GLN A 81 6.80 -7.37 -12.07
C GLN A 81 6.20 -7.03 -13.43
N LYS A 82 7.00 -7.20 -14.48
CA LYS A 82 6.49 -7.16 -15.85
C LYS A 82 5.47 -8.28 -16.04
N ASN A 83 4.38 -7.95 -16.71
CA ASN A 83 3.39 -8.94 -17.10
C ASN A 83 3.83 -9.57 -18.43
N GLU A 84 4.43 -10.75 -18.38
CA GLU A 84 4.93 -11.46 -19.57
C GLU A 84 3.81 -11.81 -20.58
N ALA A 85 2.54 -11.81 -20.16
CA ALA A 85 1.41 -12.01 -21.07
C ALA A 85 1.05 -10.73 -21.86
N ASN A 86 1.59 -9.57 -21.48
CA ASN A 86 1.40 -8.31 -22.18
C ASN A 86 2.59 -8.07 -23.11
N ASN A 87 2.31 -7.96 -24.42
CA ASN A 87 3.33 -7.80 -25.46
C ASN A 87 3.71 -6.34 -25.75
N GLU A 88 3.17 -5.37 -25.00
CA GLU A 88 3.48 -3.98 -25.23
C GLU A 88 4.83 -3.60 -24.62
N ASP A 89 5.64 -2.89 -25.39
CA ASP A 89 6.92 -2.35 -24.93
C ASP A 89 6.71 -1.06 -24.12
N ASN A 90 6.23 -1.22 -22.90
CA ASN A 90 6.11 -0.12 -21.94
C ASN A 90 7.23 -0.15 -20.92
N ILE A 91 7.54 1.04 -20.39
CA ILE A 91 8.45 1.23 -19.27
C ILE A 91 7.71 1.93 -18.12
N ILE A 92 8.11 1.63 -16.89
CA ILE A 92 7.66 2.36 -15.71
C ILE A 92 8.35 3.73 -15.69
N GLU A 93 7.57 4.81 -15.78
CA GLU A 93 8.05 6.19 -15.58
C GLU A 93 8.08 6.56 -14.10
N SER A 94 7.09 6.10 -13.34
CA SER A 94 7.08 6.22 -11.88
C SER A 94 6.10 5.26 -11.22
N ILE A 95 6.33 5.02 -9.94
CA ILE A 95 5.35 4.45 -9.01
C ILE A 95 5.04 5.52 -7.98
N SER A 96 3.76 5.72 -7.66
CA SER A 96 3.36 6.61 -6.57
C SER A 96 2.48 5.89 -5.57
N ILE A 97 2.69 6.19 -4.30
CA ILE A 97 1.78 5.88 -3.19
C ILE A 97 1.15 7.22 -2.86
N GLU A 98 -0.14 7.39 -3.10
CA GLU A 98 -0.85 8.68 -3.03
C GLU A 98 -2.07 8.59 -2.12
N ASN A 99 -2.61 9.74 -1.73
CA ASN A 99 -3.85 9.82 -0.94
C ASN A 99 -3.80 8.94 0.33
N ILE A 100 -2.65 8.91 0.99
CA ILE A 100 -2.46 8.15 2.23
C ILE A 100 -3.41 8.69 3.31
N GLN A 101 -4.19 7.78 3.91
CA GLN A 101 -5.18 8.09 4.94
C GLN A 101 -5.20 7.00 6.01
N ILE A 102 -5.23 7.41 7.27
CA ILE A 102 -5.50 6.51 8.41
C ILE A 102 -7.02 6.46 8.58
N ILE A 103 -7.64 5.33 8.22
CA ILE A 103 -9.10 5.14 8.26
C ILE A 103 -9.58 4.50 9.56
N GLN A 104 -8.67 3.86 10.28
CA GLN A 104 -8.85 3.45 11.66
C GLN A 104 -7.58 3.82 12.44
N SER A 105 -7.68 4.78 13.35
CA SER A 105 -6.56 5.20 14.20
C SER A 105 -6.30 4.18 15.31
N PRO A 106 -5.04 4.07 15.79
CA PRO A 106 -4.76 3.28 16.99
C PRO A 106 -5.38 3.94 18.22
N ASN A 107 -5.66 3.14 19.25
CA ASN A 107 -6.14 3.67 20.53
C ASN A 107 -5.01 4.40 21.28
N VAL A 108 -3.76 4.00 21.07
CA VAL A 108 -2.57 4.62 21.64
C VAL A 108 -1.55 4.89 20.55
N GLY A 109 -1.01 6.11 20.58
CA GLY A 109 0.05 6.58 19.70
C GLY A 109 -0.45 7.43 18.53
N LYS A 110 0.48 7.77 17.65
CA LYS A 110 0.26 8.63 16.49
C LYS A 110 0.97 8.05 15.27
N ILE A 111 0.28 7.98 14.13
CA ILE A 111 0.88 7.45 12.92
C ILE A 111 1.71 8.52 12.22
N LEU A 112 2.98 8.21 11.98
CA LEU A 112 3.89 8.94 11.10
C LEU A 112 4.30 8.05 9.93
N THR A 113 4.37 8.62 8.74
CA THR A 113 4.79 7.92 7.53
C THR A 113 6.18 8.37 7.14
N TYR A 114 7.08 7.42 6.88
CA TYR A 114 8.47 7.68 6.54
C TYR A 114 8.79 7.18 5.14
N MET A 115 9.52 8.01 4.38
CA MET A 115 10.26 7.53 3.22
C MET A 115 11.54 6.82 3.66
N PRO A 116 12.15 5.99 2.81
CA PRO A 116 13.45 5.41 3.09
C PRO A 116 14.52 6.48 3.30
N ASN A 117 15.46 6.17 4.18
CA ASN A 117 16.64 6.98 4.40
C ASN A 117 17.50 7.03 3.14
N SER A 118 17.94 8.23 2.75
CA SER A 118 18.85 8.44 1.61
C SER A 118 20.31 8.10 1.92
N SER A 119 20.68 8.02 3.20
CA SER A 119 22.06 7.77 3.64
C SER A 119 22.40 6.28 3.73
N ASP A 120 23.69 5.97 3.85
CA ASP A 120 24.14 4.61 4.18
C ASP A 120 23.69 4.18 5.58
N GLY A 121 23.44 2.87 5.75
CA GLY A 121 22.97 2.30 7.02
C GLY A 121 21.56 1.70 6.90
N ARG A 122 20.73 1.94 7.92
CA ARG A 122 19.37 1.38 8.00
C ARG A 122 18.48 1.98 6.91
N LEU A 123 17.63 1.13 6.32
CA LEU A 123 16.67 1.50 5.27
C LEU A 123 15.72 2.61 5.73
N PHE A 124 15.30 2.55 6.98
CA PHE A 124 14.48 3.56 7.64
C PHE A 124 15.16 3.96 8.94
N ASN A 125 14.94 5.21 9.33
CA ASN A 125 15.32 5.77 10.61
C ASN A 125 14.20 6.71 11.10
N SER A 126 14.31 7.18 12.33
CA SER A 126 13.31 8.07 12.95
C SER A 126 13.61 9.57 12.75
N ASP A 127 14.44 9.92 11.75
CA ASP A 127 14.79 11.31 11.45
C ASP A 127 13.57 12.06 10.90
N GLU A 128 13.32 13.27 11.43
CA GLU A 128 12.20 14.11 11.01
C GLU A 128 12.25 14.48 9.53
N SER A 129 13.45 14.59 8.94
CA SER A 129 13.63 14.86 7.52
C SER A 129 13.12 13.74 6.61
N ASN A 130 12.99 12.52 7.13
CA ASN A 130 12.43 11.37 6.41
C ASN A 130 10.92 11.21 6.61
N ILE A 131 10.28 12.05 7.45
CA ILE A 131 8.82 12.07 7.57
C ILE A 131 8.22 12.67 6.30
N LEU A 132 7.26 11.96 5.72
CA LEU A 132 6.50 12.45 4.58
C LEU A 132 5.68 13.69 4.97
N GLN A 133 6.07 14.83 4.41
CA GLN A 133 5.36 16.11 4.58
C GLN A 133 4.05 16.18 3.77
N LYS A 134 3.92 15.31 2.78
CA LYS A 134 2.72 15.14 1.94
C LYS A 134 2.23 13.71 2.09
N ASN A 135 0.94 13.48 1.97
CA ASN A 135 0.33 12.14 1.99
C ASN A 135 0.62 11.35 0.70
N SER A 136 1.83 11.46 0.17
CA SER A 136 2.28 10.85 -1.08
C SER A 136 3.79 10.62 -1.12
N LEU A 137 4.22 9.50 -1.74
CA LEU A 137 5.61 9.18 -2.04
C LEU A 137 5.72 8.68 -3.48
N THR A 138 6.65 9.24 -4.26
CA THR A 138 6.85 8.85 -5.67
C THR A 138 8.27 8.34 -5.90
N TYR A 139 8.35 7.16 -6.52
CA TYR A 139 9.56 6.58 -7.07
C TYR A 139 9.66 6.87 -8.56
N LYS A 140 10.79 7.40 -9.02
CA LYS A 140 11.03 7.67 -10.45
C LYS A 140 11.58 6.43 -11.16
N GLY A 141 11.17 6.22 -12.40
CA GLY A 141 11.68 5.15 -13.25
C GLY A 141 13.18 5.30 -13.51
N ALA A 142 13.93 4.21 -13.33
CA ALA A 142 15.36 4.12 -13.56
C ALA A 142 15.75 2.72 -14.05
N THR A 143 17.02 2.47 -14.36
CA THR A 143 17.48 1.16 -14.82
C THR A 143 17.34 0.06 -13.76
N LYS A 144 17.41 0.42 -12.48
CA LYS A 144 17.26 -0.49 -11.33
C LYS A 144 16.55 0.22 -10.19
N SER A 145 15.95 -0.56 -9.29
CA SER A 145 15.35 0.00 -8.07
C SER A 145 16.43 0.43 -7.09
N ASN A 146 16.20 1.56 -6.43
CA ASN A 146 17.05 2.07 -5.36
C ASN A 146 16.20 2.89 -4.40
N SER A 147 16.03 2.39 -3.18
CA SER A 147 15.20 3.04 -2.16
C SER A 147 15.78 4.37 -1.69
N LYS A 148 17.11 4.52 -1.66
CA LYS A 148 17.80 5.74 -1.18
C LYS A 148 17.56 6.94 -2.08
N THR A 149 17.46 6.70 -3.39
CA THR A 149 17.26 7.72 -4.42
C THR A 149 15.80 7.80 -4.87
N LEU A 150 14.90 7.01 -4.27
CA LEU A 150 13.51 6.88 -4.68
C LEU A 150 13.39 6.54 -6.16
N GLU A 151 14.10 5.49 -6.58
CA GLU A 151 14.09 4.98 -7.95
C GLU A 151 13.45 3.59 -8.01
N ILE A 152 12.66 3.34 -9.05
CA ILE A 152 12.05 2.04 -9.36
C ILE A 152 12.58 1.55 -10.71
N GLY A 153 12.93 0.27 -10.81
CA GLY A 153 13.35 -0.33 -12.07
C GLY A 153 12.27 -0.19 -13.14
N ASN A 154 12.66 0.28 -14.32
CA ASN A 154 11.74 0.57 -15.42
C ASN A 154 11.09 -0.67 -16.05
N GLN A 155 11.55 -1.87 -15.69
CA GLN A 155 10.98 -3.18 -16.04
C GLN A 155 10.43 -3.94 -14.82
N GLY A 156 10.20 -3.25 -13.70
CA GLY A 156 9.80 -3.85 -12.43
C GLY A 156 10.88 -3.71 -11.36
N GLY A 157 10.53 -4.07 -10.12
CA GLY A 157 11.39 -3.91 -8.97
C GLY A 157 10.62 -3.71 -7.68
N THR A 158 11.21 -3.01 -6.72
CA THR A 158 10.64 -2.86 -5.37
C THR A 158 10.58 -1.40 -4.95
N ALA A 159 9.38 -0.94 -4.54
CA ALA A 159 9.17 0.30 -3.82
C ALA A 159 8.89 0.00 -2.35
N VAL A 160 9.20 0.94 -1.44
CA VAL A 160 9.06 0.73 0.01
C VAL A 160 8.52 1.96 0.73
N ILE A 161 7.81 1.76 1.84
CA ILE A 161 7.35 2.85 2.73
C ILE A 161 7.23 2.32 4.15
N ARG A 162 7.41 3.19 5.16
CA ARG A 162 7.20 2.82 6.56
C ARG A 162 6.02 3.59 7.15
N PHE A 163 5.14 2.86 7.83
CA PHE A 163 4.14 3.44 8.75
C PHE A 163 4.57 3.13 10.18
N SER A 164 4.87 4.17 10.96
CA SER A 164 5.26 4.04 12.35
C SER A 164 4.15 4.56 13.25
N ASN A 165 3.72 3.74 14.22
CA ASN A 165 2.92 4.21 15.34
C ASN A 165 3.89 4.67 16.44
N THR A 166 3.99 5.98 16.61
CA THR A 166 4.87 6.63 17.57
C THR A 166 4.12 6.98 18.84
N GLU A 167 4.80 7.57 19.83
CA GLU A 167 4.17 8.03 21.08
C GLU A 167 3.49 6.88 21.89
N LEU A 168 4.00 5.65 21.81
CA LEU A 168 3.45 4.50 22.54
C LEU A 168 3.77 4.54 24.04
N GLY A 169 4.78 5.31 24.43
CA GLY A 169 5.22 5.44 25.81
C GLY A 169 6.73 5.51 25.92
N LYS A 170 7.20 5.72 27.15
CA LYS A 170 8.61 5.73 27.50
C LYS A 170 8.97 4.43 28.21
N TYR A 171 10.08 3.82 27.81
CA TYR A 171 10.72 2.74 28.54
C TYR A 171 12.01 3.25 29.19
N ILE A 172 12.02 3.26 30.51
CA ILE A 172 13.19 3.66 31.32
C ILE A 172 13.75 2.40 31.98
N SER A 173 15.04 2.12 31.78
CA SER A 173 15.67 0.91 32.29
C SER A 173 17.15 1.12 32.60
N ASN A 174 17.64 0.37 33.59
CA ASN A 174 19.06 0.22 33.90
C ASN A 174 19.63 -1.14 33.47
N GLU A 175 18.87 -1.91 32.67
CA GLU A 175 19.33 -3.17 32.07
C GLU A 175 20.61 -2.95 31.25
N GLU A 176 21.47 -3.98 31.19
CA GLU A 176 22.72 -3.87 30.44
C GLU A 176 22.47 -3.70 28.93
N GLU A 177 21.48 -4.41 28.39
CA GLU A 177 21.06 -4.39 27.01
C GLU A 177 19.53 -4.33 26.91
N VAL A 178 19.03 -3.63 25.89
CA VAL A 178 17.60 -3.59 25.56
C VAL A 178 17.38 -4.22 24.20
N LYS A 179 16.41 -5.13 24.12
CA LYS A 179 16.00 -5.74 22.85
C LYS A 179 15.07 -4.78 22.11
N HIS A 180 15.47 -4.34 20.91
CA HIS A 180 14.66 -3.48 20.04
C HIS A 180 13.78 -4.35 19.14
N ASP A 181 12.69 -4.85 19.71
CA ASP A 181 11.65 -5.60 19.01
C ASP A 181 10.27 -5.38 19.66
N GLY A 182 9.25 -6.06 19.14
CA GLY A 182 7.86 -6.02 19.58
C GLY A 182 7.65 -6.26 21.08
N SER A 183 8.59 -6.88 21.80
CA SER A 183 8.50 -7.03 23.26
C SER A 183 8.54 -5.69 24.00
N LEU A 184 9.09 -4.62 23.40
CA LEU A 184 9.09 -3.28 23.99
C LEU A 184 7.67 -2.72 24.19
N ILE A 185 6.71 -3.12 23.35
CA ILE A 185 5.32 -2.68 23.45
C ILE A 185 4.70 -3.15 24.76
N SER A 186 4.96 -4.39 25.19
CA SER A 186 4.46 -4.88 26.48
C SER A 186 5.20 -4.28 27.67
N LYS A 187 6.48 -3.91 27.51
CA LYS A 187 7.25 -3.20 28.54
C LYS A 187 6.70 -1.80 28.86
N VAL A 188 5.97 -1.18 27.92
CA VAL A 188 5.22 0.07 28.18
C VAL A 188 3.75 -0.18 28.53
N GLY A 189 3.38 -1.44 28.84
CA GLY A 189 2.04 -1.80 29.32
C GLY A 189 0.96 -1.86 28.26
N LEU A 190 1.32 -1.93 26.97
CA LEU A 190 0.38 -1.99 25.85
C LEU A 190 0.21 -3.42 25.32
N ASN A 191 -0.94 -3.65 24.71
CA ASN A 191 -1.25 -4.85 23.94
C ASN A 191 -1.51 -4.54 22.46
N GLU A 192 -1.69 -5.58 21.63
CA GLU A 192 -1.85 -5.42 20.19
C GLU A 192 -3.10 -4.63 19.81
N GLU A 193 -4.24 -4.81 20.49
CA GLU A 193 -5.48 -4.08 20.17
C GLU A 193 -5.33 -2.57 20.36
N GLN A 194 -4.43 -2.13 21.25
CA GLN A 194 -4.21 -0.70 21.50
C GLN A 194 -3.41 -0.02 20.40
N ILE A 195 -2.58 -0.78 19.67
CA ILE A 195 -1.65 -0.24 18.68
C ILE A 195 -2.09 -0.51 17.24
N LYS A 196 -3.19 -1.26 17.04
CA LYS A 196 -3.72 -1.58 15.70
C LYS A 196 -4.25 -0.36 14.99
N PHE A 197 -3.96 -0.25 13.69
CA PHE A 197 -4.50 0.80 12.84
C PHE A 197 -4.67 0.29 11.41
N THR A 198 -5.52 0.96 10.65
CA THR A 198 -5.76 0.65 9.23
C THR A 198 -5.42 1.86 8.39
N VAL A 199 -4.61 1.64 7.36
CA VAL A 199 -4.23 2.65 6.38
C VAL A 199 -4.83 2.31 5.02
N THR A 200 -5.25 3.34 4.29
CA THR A 200 -5.60 3.23 2.87
C THR A 200 -4.79 4.22 2.05
N PHE A 201 -4.49 3.85 0.81
CA PHE A 201 -3.80 4.71 -0.15
C PHE A 201 -4.10 4.25 -1.58
N ASP A 202 -3.83 5.13 -2.54
CA ASP A 202 -3.81 4.79 -3.95
C ASP A 202 -2.40 4.35 -4.35
N PHE A 203 -2.25 3.14 -4.89
CA PHE A 203 -1.02 2.68 -5.53
C PHE A 203 -1.12 2.91 -7.04
N VAL A 204 -0.27 3.78 -7.57
CA VAL A 204 -0.31 4.26 -8.95
C VAL A 204 0.94 3.79 -9.70
N ILE A 205 0.72 3.12 -10.84
CA ILE A 205 1.75 2.75 -11.81
C ILE A 205 1.62 3.70 -13.00
N ASN A 206 2.59 4.60 -13.16
CA ASN A 206 2.67 5.51 -14.30
C ASN A 206 3.61 4.96 -15.35
N LEU A 207 3.09 4.80 -16.57
CA LEU A 207 3.85 4.46 -17.76
C LEU A 207 3.95 5.69 -18.67
N ASN A 208 4.75 5.57 -19.72
CA ASN A 208 4.94 6.59 -20.76
C ASN A 208 3.64 7.19 -21.29
N ASN A 209 2.62 6.37 -21.57
CA ASN A 209 1.38 6.82 -22.22
C ASN A 209 0.10 6.58 -21.42
N LYS A 210 0.17 5.96 -20.24
CA LYS A 210 -0.99 5.58 -19.43
C LYS A 210 -0.62 5.36 -17.98
N SER A 211 -1.62 5.46 -17.12
CA SER A 211 -1.48 5.25 -15.69
C SER A 211 -2.54 4.28 -15.20
N TYR A 212 -2.18 3.48 -14.21
CA TYR A 212 -3.07 2.52 -13.56
C TYR A 212 -3.06 2.78 -12.06
N LYS A 213 -4.23 2.70 -11.44
CA LYS A 213 -4.40 2.95 -10.01
C LYS A 213 -5.15 1.79 -9.37
N SER A 214 -4.67 1.32 -8.23
CA SER A 214 -5.40 0.41 -7.33
C SER A 214 -5.49 1.06 -5.96
N PRO A 215 -6.67 1.20 -5.36
CA PRO A 215 -6.76 1.47 -3.93
C PRO A 215 -6.23 0.26 -3.16
N ILE A 216 -5.48 0.50 -2.11
CA ILE A 216 -4.91 -0.52 -1.23
C ILE A 216 -5.27 -0.16 0.20
N THR A 217 -5.79 -1.12 0.95
CA THR A 217 -6.11 -0.99 2.38
C THR A 217 -5.38 -2.08 3.14
N LEU A 218 -4.64 -1.70 4.18
CA LEU A 218 -3.81 -2.62 4.97
C LEU A 218 -4.02 -2.37 6.46
N ASP A 219 -4.17 -3.46 7.21
CA ASP A 219 -4.17 -3.47 8.66
C ASP A 219 -2.75 -3.64 9.20
N MET A 220 -2.44 -2.91 10.26
CA MET A 220 -1.13 -2.89 10.92
C MET A 220 -1.30 -3.06 12.43
N PRO A 221 -0.36 -3.73 13.13
CA PRO A 221 0.75 -4.53 12.58
C PRO A 221 0.27 -5.75 11.80
N CYS A 222 1.20 -6.45 11.14
CA CYS A 222 0.89 -7.72 10.45
C CYS A 222 0.22 -8.75 11.37
N THR A 223 -0.51 -9.68 10.75
CA THR A 223 -1.08 -10.83 11.45
C THR A 223 0.05 -11.79 11.86
N GLY A 224 0.47 -11.79 13.12
CA GLY A 224 1.55 -12.71 13.56
C GLY A 224 2.06 -12.58 14.99
N ASN A 225 1.26 -12.05 15.91
CA ASN A 225 1.63 -11.82 17.32
C ASN A 225 3.00 -11.13 17.48
N LEU A 226 3.05 -9.86 17.08
CA LEU A 226 4.24 -9.00 17.11
C LEU A 226 4.88 -8.96 18.50
N ILE A 227 4.07 -8.84 19.55
CA ILE A 227 4.58 -8.65 20.91
C ILE A 227 5.30 -9.90 21.40
N GLN A 228 4.73 -11.09 21.16
CA GLN A 228 5.33 -12.35 21.58
C GLN A 228 6.57 -12.72 20.76
N ASN A 229 6.50 -12.54 19.44
CA ASN A 229 7.54 -12.99 18.52
C ASN A 229 8.65 -11.95 18.32
N GLY A 230 8.45 -10.72 18.77
CA GLY A 230 9.34 -9.57 18.55
C GLY A 230 9.21 -8.96 17.15
N THR A 231 8.95 -9.78 16.14
CA THR A 231 8.71 -9.36 14.76
C THR A 231 7.59 -10.21 14.18
N CYS A 232 6.76 -9.65 13.32
CA CYS A 232 5.89 -10.43 12.44
C CYS A 232 6.12 -10.04 10.98
N SER A 233 5.66 -10.89 10.06
CA SER A 233 5.57 -10.55 8.65
C SER A 233 4.30 -11.13 8.02
N GLN A 234 3.81 -10.47 6.99
CA GLN A 234 2.64 -10.88 6.22
C GLN A 234 2.89 -10.63 4.73
N GLU A 235 2.54 -11.62 3.91
CA GLU A 235 2.61 -11.55 2.45
C GLU A 235 1.19 -11.50 1.87
N ILE A 236 0.95 -10.58 0.95
CA ILE A 236 -0.32 -10.41 0.23
C ILE A 236 0.01 -10.44 -1.27
N THR A 237 -0.63 -11.33 -2.01
CA THR A 237 -0.35 -11.58 -3.44
C THR A 237 -1.58 -11.41 -4.34
N ASP A 238 -2.74 -11.12 -3.77
CA ASP A 238 -4.01 -10.96 -4.46
C ASP A 238 -4.77 -9.70 -3.99
N GLY A 239 -5.95 -9.47 -4.58
CA GLY A 239 -6.83 -8.35 -4.20
C GLY A 239 -6.49 -7.00 -4.85
N PHE A 240 -5.45 -6.93 -5.71
CA PHE A 240 -5.05 -5.69 -6.37
C PHE A 240 -5.86 -5.44 -7.66
N VAL A 241 -6.88 -4.57 -7.59
CA VAL A 241 -7.73 -4.23 -8.72
C VAL A 241 -7.29 -2.90 -9.33
N PHE A 242 -6.49 -2.97 -10.39
CA PHE A 242 -6.01 -1.79 -11.10
C PHE A 242 -7.01 -1.30 -12.13
N LYS A 243 -7.31 0.00 -12.12
CA LYS A 243 -8.10 0.68 -13.14
C LYS A 243 -7.25 1.71 -13.86
N ARG A 244 -7.51 1.90 -15.16
CA ARG A 244 -6.82 2.92 -15.95
C ARG A 244 -7.30 4.30 -15.51
N VAL A 245 -6.36 5.22 -15.33
CA VAL A 245 -6.65 6.63 -15.06
C VAL A 245 -6.13 7.48 -16.21
N SER A 246 -6.85 8.55 -16.54
CA SER A 246 -6.40 9.53 -17.53
C SER A 246 -5.18 10.27 -17.00
N LYS A 247 -4.16 10.39 -17.85
CA LYS A 247 -2.99 11.24 -17.60
C LYS A 247 -3.36 12.71 -17.83
#